data_AF-A0A519WW94-F1
#
_entry.id   AF-A0A519WW94-F1
#
_cell.length_a   1.000
_cell.length_b   1.000
_cell.length_c   1.000
_cell.angle_alpha   90.00
_cell.angle_beta   90.00
_cell.angle_gamma   90.00
#
_symmetry.space_group_name_H-M   'P 1'
#
loop_
_entity.id
_entity.type
_entity.pdbx_description
1 polymer ?
#
loop_
_entity_poly.entity_id
_entity_poly.type
_entity_poly.pdbx_seq_one_letter_code
_entity_poly.pdbx_strand_id
1 'polypeptide(L)'
;MKKILFVLFFAGSFQVASAAVVSIDKFATMDLITIADRDTAKTNREVGKLNEKIIKLQTEMNEIQQRLPERQSAVEEHSKASGEAQEKSRKTAVSAVGGDVGDARKAAKAARRAANETDDAESASKKLERDQKRLQAITKEIDKSQKKIEKLQQEG
;
A
#
# COMPACT_ATOMS: atom_id res chain seq x y z
N MET A 1 -6.18 -36.73 12.86
CA MET A 1 -4.76 -36.41 13.09
C MET A 1 -4.39 -35.20 12.25
N LYS A 2 -3.75 -34.20 12.87
CA LYS A 2 -3.60 -32.83 12.34
C LYS A 2 -2.51 -32.77 11.27
N LYS A 3 -2.81 -32.10 10.16
CA LYS A 3 -1.92 -31.88 9.01
C LYS A 3 -0.75 -30.99 9.45
N ILE A 4 0.47 -31.51 9.35
CA ILE A 4 1.72 -30.75 9.49
C ILE A 4 1.98 -30.07 8.14
N LEU A 5 1.85 -28.75 8.09
CA LEU A 5 2.14 -27.95 6.91
C LEU A 5 3.66 -27.69 6.88
N PHE A 6 4.28 -28.20 5.82
CA PHE A 6 5.69 -28.10 5.51
C PHE A 6 6.05 -26.64 5.19
N VAL A 7 6.92 -26.02 5.98
CA VAL A 7 7.48 -24.69 5.67
C VAL A 7 8.63 -24.90 4.71
N LEU A 8 8.39 -24.61 3.43
CA LEU A 8 9.43 -24.52 2.40
C LEU A 8 10.25 -23.26 2.62
N PHE A 9 11.50 -23.45 3.01
CA PHE A 9 12.59 -22.48 2.95
C PHE A 9 12.81 -22.08 1.48
N PHE A 10 12.38 -20.87 1.09
CA PHE A 10 12.85 -20.25 -0.14
C PHE A 10 14.05 -19.36 0.20
N ALA A 11 15.23 -19.97 0.20
CA ALA A 11 16.50 -19.26 0.03
C ALA A 11 16.61 -18.86 -1.45
N GLY A 12 15.98 -17.75 -1.80
CA GLY A 12 16.06 -17.14 -3.12
C GLY A 12 16.82 -15.82 -3.01
N SER A 13 18.09 -15.86 -3.39
CA SER A 13 18.98 -14.72 -3.56
C SER A 13 18.31 -13.64 -4.40
N PHE A 14 17.80 -12.59 -3.76
CA PHE A 14 17.30 -11.43 -4.49
C PHE A 14 18.47 -10.52 -4.82
N GLN A 15 19.16 -10.84 -5.92
CA GLN A 15 19.90 -9.87 -6.70
C GLN A 15 18.88 -8.85 -7.20
N VAL A 16 18.72 -7.74 -6.47
CA VAL A 16 17.96 -6.59 -6.95
C VAL A 16 18.80 -5.97 -8.06
N ALA A 17 18.56 -6.42 -9.29
CA ALA A 17 18.99 -5.72 -10.48
C ALA A 17 18.40 -4.30 -10.44
N SER A 18 19.29 -3.32 -10.28
CA SER A 18 19.02 -1.91 -10.54
C SER A 18 18.70 -1.76 -12.02
N ALA A 19 17.43 -1.90 -12.39
CA ALA A 19 16.92 -1.66 -13.74
C ALA A 19 15.41 -1.42 -13.71
N ALA A 20 14.95 -0.58 -12.80
CA ALA A 20 13.57 -0.10 -12.78
C ALA A 20 13.46 1.23 -12.03
N VAL A 21 14.33 2.19 -12.37
CA VAL A 21 13.91 3.60 -12.33
C VAL A 21 12.91 3.73 -13.47
N VAL A 22 11.67 3.30 -13.20
CA VAL A 22 10.54 3.40 -14.12
C VAL A 22 10.25 4.89 -14.25
N SER A 23 10.82 5.48 -15.29
CA SER A 23 10.38 6.69 -15.99
C SER A 23 9.44 7.60 -15.19
N ILE A 24 10.00 8.31 -14.21
CA ILE A 24 9.29 9.36 -13.46
C ILE A 24 9.06 10.60 -14.36
N ASP A 25 9.76 10.71 -15.49
CA ASP A 25 9.69 11.89 -16.37
C ASP A 25 8.44 11.98 -17.24
N LYS A 26 7.63 10.92 -17.37
CA LYS A 26 6.48 10.94 -18.31
C LYS A 26 5.20 11.62 -17.80
N PHE A 27 5.15 12.03 -16.54
CA PHE A 27 3.97 12.71 -15.97
C PHE A 27 4.12 14.24 -15.88
N ALA A 28 5.30 14.80 -16.13
CA ALA A 28 5.57 16.23 -15.92
C ALA A 28 5.16 17.14 -17.09
N THR A 29 4.81 16.59 -18.25
CA THR A 29 4.44 17.39 -19.44
C THR A 29 3.14 16.87 -20.04
N MET A 30 2.01 17.07 -19.34
CA MET A 30 0.70 17.01 -20.00
C MET A 30 0.27 18.42 -20.33
N ASP A 31 0.49 18.79 -21.59
CA ASP A 31 0.03 20.02 -22.19
C ASP A 31 -1.48 20.19 -21.97
N LEU A 32 -1.85 21.35 -21.44
CA LEU A 32 -3.24 21.80 -21.35
C LEU A 32 -3.73 22.05 -22.79
N ILE A 33 -4.46 21.09 -23.35
CA ILE A 33 -5.03 21.19 -24.71
C ILE A 33 -6.18 22.22 -24.70
N THR A 34 -6.00 23.33 -25.43
CA THR A 34 -7.03 24.35 -25.68
C THR A 34 -7.86 24.00 -26.93
N ILE A 35 -9.19 24.15 -26.85
CA ILE A 35 -10.18 23.68 -27.85
C ILE A 35 -10.79 24.88 -28.58
N ALA A 36 -10.95 24.78 -29.91
CA ALA A 36 -11.59 25.75 -30.80
C ALA A 36 -13.10 25.48 -31.05
N ASP A 37 -13.86 26.54 -31.35
CA ASP A 37 -15.33 26.68 -31.49
C ASP A 37 -16.03 25.75 -32.51
N ARG A 38 -17.17 25.05 -32.28
CA ARG A 38 -18.51 25.47 -31.77
C ARG A 38 -19.41 24.27 -31.37
N ASP A 39 -19.48 23.96 -30.08
CA ASP A 39 -20.70 23.90 -29.22
C ASP A 39 -20.17 24.05 -27.78
N THR A 40 -19.26 25.03 -27.67
CA THR A 40 -18.05 24.93 -26.88
C THR A 40 -18.32 25.14 -25.41
N ALA A 41 -19.37 25.87 -25.04
CA ALA A 41 -19.65 26.15 -23.64
C ALA A 41 -19.96 24.87 -22.83
N LYS A 42 -20.70 23.91 -23.40
CA LYS A 42 -21.03 22.66 -22.70
C LYS A 42 -19.82 21.72 -22.67
N THR A 43 -19.18 21.51 -23.81
CA THR A 43 -17.97 20.69 -23.93
C THR A 43 -16.83 21.25 -23.06
N ASN A 44 -16.57 22.55 -23.10
CA ASN A 44 -15.55 23.21 -22.26
C ASN A 44 -15.88 23.13 -20.77
N ARG A 45 -17.17 23.19 -20.38
CA ARG A 45 -17.57 22.96 -18.98
C ARG A 45 -17.32 21.52 -18.54
N GLU A 46 -17.61 20.54 -19.38
CA GLU A 46 -17.36 19.13 -19.08
C GLU A 46 -15.86 18.82 -19.01
N VAL A 47 -15.08 19.31 -19.98
CA VAL A 47 -13.62 19.23 -19.98
C VAL A 47 -13.04 19.93 -18.75
N GLY A 48 -13.54 21.12 -18.40
CA GLY A 48 -13.15 21.84 -17.19
C GLY A 48 -13.37 21.02 -15.90
N LYS A 49 -14.54 20.37 -15.76
CA LYS A 49 -14.82 19.47 -14.62
C LYS A 49 -13.91 18.25 -14.60
N LEU A 50 -13.60 17.68 -15.76
CA LEU A 50 -12.69 16.53 -15.86
C LEU A 50 -11.25 16.92 -15.52
N ASN A 51 -10.80 18.10 -15.96
CA ASN A 51 -9.49 18.64 -15.58
C ASN A 51 -9.41 18.92 -14.09
N GLU A 52 -10.43 19.55 -13.49
CA GLU A 52 -10.49 19.76 -12.04
C GLU A 52 -10.44 18.42 -11.28
N LYS A 53 -11.15 17.40 -11.78
CA LYS A 53 -11.08 16.04 -11.23
C LYS A 53 -9.66 15.46 -11.34
N ILE A 54 -9.00 15.59 -12.49
CA ILE A 54 -7.63 15.11 -12.70
C ILE A 54 -6.67 15.79 -11.71
N ILE A 55 -6.77 17.12 -11.55
CA ILE A 55 -5.94 17.87 -10.59
C ILE A 55 -6.15 17.34 -9.17
N LYS A 56 -7.40 17.19 -8.72
CA LYS A 56 -7.72 16.62 -7.40
C LYS A 56 -7.14 15.22 -7.20
N LEU A 57 -7.27 14.37 -8.22
CA LEU A 57 -6.70 13.02 -8.22
C LEU A 57 -5.17 13.03 -8.17
N GLN A 58 -4.51 13.94 -8.88
CA GLN A 58 -3.06 14.12 -8.85
C GLN A 58 -2.58 14.63 -7.48
N THR A 59 -3.31 15.57 -6.87
CA THR A 59 -3.02 16.03 -5.50
C THR A 59 -3.10 14.86 -4.52
N GLU A 60 -4.19 14.08 -4.56
CA GLU A 60 -4.34 12.90 -3.70
C GLU A 60 -3.25 11.85 -3.95
N MET A 61 -2.87 11.64 -5.22
CA MET A 61 -1.78 10.74 -5.59
C MET A 61 -0.46 11.17 -4.95
N ASN A 62 -0.15 12.47 -5.01
CA ASN A 62 1.08 13.03 -4.43
C ASN A 62 1.09 12.89 -2.91
N GLU A 63 -0.03 13.16 -2.23
CA GLU A 63 -0.15 12.98 -0.77
C GLU A 63 0.07 11.52 -0.37
N ILE A 64 -0.47 10.57 -1.13
CA ILE A 64 -0.26 9.14 -0.87
C ILE A 64 1.21 8.77 -1.11
N GLN A 65 1.81 9.24 -2.19
CA GLN A 65 3.23 8.98 -2.48
C GLN A 65 4.16 9.54 -1.40
N GLN A 66 3.84 10.70 -0.84
CA GLN A 66 4.61 11.30 0.26
C GLN A 66 4.55 10.49 1.55
N ARG A 67 3.40 9.86 1.86
CA ARG A 67 3.25 9.04 3.08
C ARG A 67 3.66 7.57 2.91
N LEU A 68 3.86 7.09 1.69
CA LEU A 68 4.22 5.70 1.42
C LEU A 68 5.50 5.26 2.15
N PRO A 69 6.60 6.02 2.14
CA PRO A 69 7.82 5.64 2.86
C PRO A 69 7.57 5.45 4.36
N GLU A 70 6.82 6.35 4.99
CA GLU A 70 6.44 6.23 6.40
C GLU A 70 5.62 4.95 6.65
N ARG A 71 4.66 4.65 5.78
CA ARG A 71 3.87 3.41 5.86
C ARG A 71 4.73 2.16 5.70
N GLN A 72 5.69 2.17 4.79
CA GLN A 72 6.62 1.04 4.59
C GLN A 72 7.50 0.83 5.82
N SER A 73 8.10 1.91 6.35
CA SER A 73 8.89 1.85 7.58
C SER A 73 8.07 1.32 8.76
N ALA A 74 6.82 1.76 8.93
CA ALA A 74 5.94 1.26 9.98
C ALA A 74 5.64 -0.24 9.83
N VAL A 75 5.43 -0.73 8.59
CA VAL A 75 5.24 -2.16 8.33
C VAL A 75 6.49 -2.95 8.71
N GLU A 76 7.68 -2.48 8.34
CA GLU A 76 8.94 -3.14 8.68
C GLU A 76 9.18 -3.18 10.20
N GLU A 77 8.97 -2.06 10.88
CA GLU A 77 9.12 -1.92 12.33
C GLU A 77 8.18 -2.88 13.07
N HIS A 78 6.88 -2.82 12.78
CA HIS A 78 5.90 -3.68 13.46
C HIS A 78 6.06 -5.16 13.09
N SER A 79 6.46 -5.47 11.86
CA SER A 79 6.75 -6.86 11.46
C SER A 79 7.93 -7.43 12.23
N LYS A 80 8.98 -6.63 12.45
CA LYS A 80 10.13 -7.01 13.27
C LYS A 80 9.72 -7.21 14.72
N ALA A 81 9.00 -6.27 15.32
CA ALA A 81 8.51 -6.36 16.70
C ALA A 81 7.62 -7.61 16.90
N SER A 82 6.71 -7.87 15.96
CA SER A 82 5.89 -9.08 15.93
C SER A 82 6.75 -10.35 15.90
N GLY A 83 7.73 -10.42 15.00
CA GLY A 83 8.66 -11.55 14.89
C GLY A 83 9.41 -11.83 16.19
N GLU A 84 9.99 -10.79 16.80
CA GLU A 84 10.71 -10.89 18.08
C GLU A 84 9.78 -11.33 19.22
N ALA A 85 8.56 -10.78 19.28
CA ALA A 85 7.58 -11.13 20.29
C ALA A 85 7.09 -12.58 20.14
N GLN A 86 6.88 -13.05 18.90
CA GLN A 86 6.52 -14.43 18.60
C GLN A 86 7.65 -15.39 18.98
N GLU A 87 8.91 -15.07 18.66
CA GLU A 87 10.07 -15.88 19.05
C GLU A 87 10.19 -15.99 20.57
N LYS A 88 10.08 -14.85 21.28
CA LYS A 88 10.10 -14.82 22.74
C LYS A 88 8.94 -15.61 23.35
N SER A 89 7.75 -15.51 22.78
CA SER A 89 6.59 -16.29 23.19
C SER A 89 6.86 -17.78 23.05
N ARG A 90 7.41 -18.23 21.91
CA ARG A 90 7.78 -19.64 21.69
C ARG A 90 8.81 -20.13 22.71
N LYS A 91 9.90 -19.37 22.92
CA LYS A 91 10.94 -19.72 23.91
C LYS A 91 10.35 -19.87 25.31
N THR A 92 9.53 -18.90 25.73
CA THR A 92 8.91 -18.90 27.07
C THR A 92 7.89 -20.05 27.22
N ALA A 93 7.13 -20.34 26.16
CA ALA A 93 6.17 -21.45 26.17
C ALA A 93 6.87 -22.81 26.35
N VAL A 94 8.03 -23.01 25.71
CA VAL A 94 8.83 -24.22 25.90
C VAL A 94 9.31 -24.35 27.35
N SER A 95 9.82 -23.27 27.95
CA SER A 95 10.25 -23.28 29.36
C SER A 95 9.11 -23.52 30.35
N ALA A 96 7.87 -23.19 29.98
CA ALA A 96 6.71 -23.45 30.82
C ALA A 96 6.24 -24.92 30.79
N VAL A 97 6.68 -25.73 29.82
CA VAL A 97 6.36 -27.17 29.78
C VAL A 97 7.08 -27.88 30.91
N GLY A 98 6.32 -28.36 31.89
CA GLY A 98 6.88 -28.95 33.12
C GLY A 98 7.39 -27.91 34.14
N GLY A 99 7.18 -26.62 33.87
CA GLY A 99 7.48 -25.52 34.78
C GLY A 99 6.37 -25.26 35.79
N ASP A 100 6.53 -24.22 36.61
CA ASP A 100 5.56 -23.85 37.64
C ASP A 100 4.44 -22.92 37.10
N VAL A 101 3.52 -22.57 37.99
CA VAL A 101 2.42 -21.63 37.67
C VAL A 101 2.94 -20.24 37.28
N GLY A 102 4.10 -19.82 37.81
CA GLY A 102 4.75 -18.57 37.46
C GLY A 102 5.22 -18.57 36.02
N ASP A 103 5.82 -19.65 35.55
CA ASP A 103 6.28 -19.81 34.18
C ASP A 103 5.12 -19.91 33.19
N ALA A 104 4.03 -20.59 33.56
CA ALA A 104 2.79 -20.57 32.78
C ALA A 104 2.22 -19.14 32.62
N ARG A 105 2.25 -18.33 33.69
CA ARG A 105 1.83 -16.91 33.62
C ARG A 105 2.75 -16.06 32.75
N LYS A 106 4.07 -16.26 32.82
CA LYS A 106 5.03 -15.56 31.94
C LYS A 106 4.79 -15.93 30.48
N ALA A 107 4.57 -17.21 30.18
CA ALA A 107 4.26 -17.68 28.84
C ALA A 107 2.96 -17.06 28.31
N ALA A 108 1.90 -17.02 29.13
CA ALA A 108 0.65 -16.37 28.78
C ALA A 108 0.82 -14.87 28.49
N LYS A 109 1.62 -14.15 29.30
CA LYS A 109 1.92 -12.73 29.07
C LYS A 109 2.72 -12.52 27.78
N ALA A 110 3.70 -13.37 27.51
CA ALA A 110 4.48 -13.32 26.27
C ALA A 110 3.60 -13.59 25.03
N ALA A 111 2.69 -14.57 25.11
CA ALA A 111 1.74 -14.86 24.04
C ALA A 111 0.79 -13.68 23.78
N ARG A 112 0.26 -13.03 24.83
CA ARG A 112 -0.57 -11.83 24.66
C ARG A 112 0.18 -10.68 23.99
N ARG A 113 1.44 -10.46 24.38
CA ARG A 113 2.28 -9.46 23.71
C ARG A 113 2.49 -9.80 22.24
N ALA A 114 2.84 -11.05 21.92
CA ALA A 114 3.00 -11.49 20.54
C ALA A 114 1.73 -11.30 19.70
N ALA A 115 0.55 -11.54 20.28
CA ALA A 115 -0.72 -11.26 19.60
C ALA A 115 -0.89 -9.78 19.29
N ASN A 116 -0.72 -8.90 20.29
CA ASN A 116 -0.85 -7.45 20.10
C ASN A 116 0.13 -6.90 19.05
N GLU A 117 1.40 -7.28 19.10
CA GLU A 117 2.40 -6.83 18.13
C GLU A 117 2.09 -7.35 16.71
N THR A 118 1.46 -8.53 16.60
CA THR A 118 0.98 -9.07 15.32
C THR A 118 -0.21 -8.27 14.79
N ASP A 119 -1.13 -7.88 15.66
CA ASP A 119 -2.27 -7.03 15.28
C ASP A 119 -1.80 -5.65 14.78
N ASP A 120 -0.80 -5.06 15.43
CA ASP A 120 -0.19 -3.80 15.00
C ASP A 120 0.50 -3.94 13.64
N ALA A 121 1.25 -5.03 13.42
CA ALA A 121 1.87 -5.33 12.12
C ALA A 121 0.83 -5.51 11.01
N GLU A 122 -0.25 -6.24 11.28
CA GLU A 122 -1.36 -6.38 10.34
C GLU A 122 -2.04 -5.05 10.03
N SER A 123 -2.25 -4.21 11.04
CA SER A 123 -2.86 -2.89 10.89
C SER A 123 -2.00 -1.98 10.01
N ALA A 124 -0.69 -1.97 10.24
CA ALA A 124 0.27 -1.25 9.40
C ALA A 124 0.23 -1.76 7.95
N SER A 125 0.26 -3.08 7.76
CA SER A 125 0.20 -3.71 6.43
C SER A 125 -1.09 -3.37 5.68
N LYS A 126 -2.24 -3.44 6.35
CA LYS A 126 -3.54 -3.04 5.79
C LYS A 126 -3.61 -1.56 5.44
N LYS A 127 -2.89 -0.67 6.13
CA LYS A 127 -2.79 0.75 5.75
C LYS A 127 -1.96 0.91 4.48
N LEU A 128 -0.80 0.26 4.39
CA LEU A 128 0.04 0.28 3.19
C LEU A 128 -0.71 -0.28 1.96
N GLU A 129 -1.40 -1.42 2.12
CA GLU A 129 -2.17 -2.03 1.04
C GLU A 129 -3.31 -1.12 0.56
N ARG A 130 -4.00 -0.43 1.48
CA ARG A 130 -5.05 0.55 1.12
C ARG A 130 -4.49 1.69 0.29
N ASP A 131 -3.32 2.20 0.67
CA ASP A 131 -2.64 3.29 -0.05
C ASP A 131 -2.23 2.84 -1.46
N GLN A 132 -1.65 1.65 -1.60
CA GLN A 132 -1.30 1.06 -2.90
C GLN A 132 -2.54 0.84 -3.79
N LYS A 133 -3.63 0.29 -3.23
CA LYS A 133 -4.89 0.12 -3.97
C LYS A 133 -5.48 1.45 -4.39
N ARG A 134 -5.40 2.48 -3.53
CA ARG A 134 -5.90 3.81 -3.85
C ARG A 134 -5.09 4.45 -4.97
N LEU A 135 -3.76 4.32 -4.97
CA LEU A 135 -2.92 4.76 -6.09
C LEU A 135 -3.34 4.10 -7.41
N GLN A 136 -3.53 2.78 -7.43
CA GLN A 136 -3.99 2.08 -8.63
C GLN A 136 -5.38 2.55 -9.10
N ALA A 137 -6.28 2.82 -8.15
CA ALA A 137 -7.61 3.35 -8.47
C ALA A 137 -7.52 4.77 -9.05
N ILE A 138 -6.71 5.64 -8.45
CA ILE A 138 -6.48 7.01 -8.92
C ILE A 138 -5.92 6.99 -10.34
N THR A 139 -4.89 6.17 -10.64
CA THR A 139 -4.35 6.04 -12.00
C THR A 139 -5.43 5.65 -13.01
N LYS A 140 -6.26 4.65 -12.68
CA LYS A 140 -7.39 4.24 -13.55
C LYS A 140 -8.42 5.36 -13.74
N GLU A 141 -8.67 6.17 -12.71
CA GLU A 141 -9.60 7.30 -12.81
C GLU A 141 -9.05 8.46 -13.64
N ILE A 142 -7.75 8.74 -13.56
CA ILE A 142 -7.06 9.71 -14.41
C ILE A 142 -7.16 9.27 -15.87
N ASP A 143 -6.78 8.02 -16.20
CA ASP A 143 -6.86 7.48 -17.56
C ASP A 143 -8.29 7.55 -18.14
N LYS A 144 -9.30 7.22 -17.32
CA LYS A 144 -10.70 7.32 -17.73
C LYS A 144 -11.11 8.77 -18.02
N SER A 145 -10.64 9.71 -17.21
CA SER A 145 -10.96 11.13 -17.35
C SER A 145 -10.29 11.71 -18.60
N GLN A 146 -9.03 11.35 -18.86
CA GLN A 146 -8.29 11.72 -20.07
C GLN A 146 -8.96 11.17 -21.33
N LYS A 147 -9.30 9.87 -21.37
CA LYS A 147 -10.04 9.29 -22.50
C LYS A 147 -11.39 9.97 -22.74
N LYS A 148 -12.06 10.44 -21.69
CA LYS A 148 -13.32 11.17 -21.83
C LYS A 148 -13.08 12.57 -22.41
N ILE A 149 -12.00 13.25 -22.01
CA ILE A 149 -11.59 14.53 -22.61
C ILE A 149 -11.27 14.34 -24.09
N GLU A 150 -10.48 13.33 -24.45
CA GLU A 150 -10.14 13.01 -25.85
C GLU A 150 -11.39 12.77 -26.70
N LYS A 151 -12.36 12.00 -26.20
CA LYS A 151 -13.64 11.79 -26.90
C LYS A 151 -14.44 13.08 -27.07
N LEU A 152 -14.55 13.87 -26.01
CA LEU A 152 -15.23 15.17 -26.06
C LEU A 152 -14.56 16.16 -27.02
N GLN A 153 -13.25 16.01 -27.26
CA GLN A 153 -12.47 16.79 -28.23
C GLN A 153 -12.58 16.26 -29.66
N GLN A 154 -12.91 14.98 -29.86
CA GLN A 154 -13.11 14.36 -31.18
C GLN A 154 -14.55 14.47 -31.68
N GLU A 155 -15.52 14.52 -30.76
CA GLU A 155 -16.96 14.60 -31.03
C GLU A 155 -17.49 16.05 -31.11
N GLY A 156 -16.69 17.04 -30.67
CA GLY A 156 -17.01 18.47 -30.71
C GLY A 156 -16.23 19.21 -31.79
#